data_AF-A0A5S9IVX2-F1
#
_entry.id   AF-A0A5S9IVX2-F1
#
_cell.length_a   1.000
_cell.length_b   1.000
_cell.length_c   1.000
_cell.angle_alpha   90.00
_cell.angle_beta   90.00
_cell.angle_gamma   90.00
#
_symmetry.space_group_name_H-M   'P 1'
#
loop_
_entity.id
_entity.type
_entity.pdbx_description
1 polymer ?
#
loop_
_entity_poly.entity_id
_entity_poly.type
_entity_poly.pdbx_seq_one_letter_code
_entity_poly.pdbx_strand_id
1 'polypeptide(L)'
;MAKLGHYEVIKCIGSTEKTMLYAARHPYLGRDVVIEASPSSCDTDLQKRLKFLAQLLGTLDHSNILPVFDAFEDGKMMYLVFNWPSEKLKSVERIVKDGGQISIDQALIYTLHLCEVLEFLEQKGVVHQNIHLQNLLVSENDFYLSGFNLANKVTNSHEEYREELMDGRYAAPEWIARHPLTCKQDIWSLGVALYNMLTGKYPFEGDEELSTAQVIIGGEYKRLNNFPNIPQCLDELLQRIFVAEPEKRISVSEIKDIVSKELYKTPVGTVFIAMPFHMHFNRAYNAIKRVCQEHRLQPVRVDENFMPANIWQEIEEGINKANFIIGDLSPVPGFEQTNPNVAFEVGIAHHLQKPTVLLTQDIEKLPFDFKQQRVNAYANTEEGMVELEKKLHDIIKSIMSSN
;
A
#
# COMPACT_ATOMS: atom_id res chain seq x y z
N MET A 1 -1.60 -37.65 17.13
CA MET A 1 -1.12 -36.28 16.82
C MET A 1 -0.32 -35.78 18.02
N ALA A 2 0.78 -35.08 17.79
CA ALA A 2 1.54 -34.46 18.87
C ALA A 2 0.71 -33.32 19.49
N LYS A 3 0.83 -33.11 20.80
CA LYS A 3 0.16 -32.04 21.53
C LYS A 3 1.19 -31.14 22.19
N LEU A 4 0.90 -29.84 22.23
CA LEU A 4 1.63 -28.85 23.02
C LEU A 4 0.61 -28.18 23.93
N GLY A 5 0.68 -28.45 25.23
CA GLY A 5 -0.39 -28.10 26.17
C GLY A 5 -1.74 -28.64 25.71
N HIS A 6 -2.72 -27.75 25.53
CA HIS A 6 -4.06 -28.11 25.06
C HIS A 6 -4.22 -28.14 23.54
N TYR A 7 -3.20 -27.79 22.78
CA TYR A 7 -3.29 -27.58 21.34
C TYR A 7 -2.86 -28.83 20.56
N GLU A 8 -3.61 -29.12 19.49
CA GLU A 8 -3.29 -30.22 18.58
C GLU A 8 -2.37 -29.70 17.47
N VAL A 9 -1.13 -30.20 17.45
CA VAL A 9 -0.13 -29.75 16.46
C VAL A 9 -0.45 -30.36 15.11
N ILE A 10 -0.61 -29.50 14.10
CA ILE A 10 -0.83 -29.88 12.71
C ILE A 10 0.52 -30.14 12.05
N LYS A 11 1.42 -29.15 12.08
CA LYS A 11 2.77 -29.24 11.48
C LYS A 11 3.70 -28.17 12.04
N CYS A 12 5.01 -28.43 11.95
CA CYS A 12 6.02 -27.37 12.04
C CYS A 12 5.94 -26.51 10.77
N ILE A 13 5.80 -25.20 10.93
CA ILE A 13 5.70 -24.25 9.80
C ILE A 13 7.00 -23.48 9.55
N GLY A 14 7.92 -23.51 10.51
CA GLY A 14 9.24 -22.93 10.37
C GLY A 14 9.92 -22.76 11.71
N SER A 15 10.96 -21.95 11.72
CA SER A 15 11.66 -21.50 12.91
C SER A 15 11.96 -20.01 12.76
N THR A 16 12.06 -19.31 13.88
CA THR A 16 12.84 -18.08 13.95
C THR A 16 14.31 -18.45 14.17
N GLU A 17 15.17 -17.48 14.50
CA GLU A 17 16.57 -17.77 14.86
C GLU A 17 16.70 -18.64 16.12
N LYS A 18 15.78 -18.46 17.07
CA LYS A 18 15.87 -19.08 18.40
C LYS A 18 14.68 -19.96 18.76
N THR A 19 13.56 -19.85 18.05
CA THR A 19 12.31 -20.54 18.38
C THR A 19 11.79 -21.35 17.20
N MET A 20 10.95 -22.34 17.49
CA MET A 20 10.23 -23.13 16.52
C MET A 20 8.79 -22.64 16.42
N LEU A 21 8.25 -22.62 15.20
CA LEU A 21 6.87 -22.21 14.91
C LEU A 21 6.05 -23.42 14.48
N TYR A 22 4.92 -23.63 15.14
CA TYR A 22 4.01 -24.73 14.87
C TYR A 22 2.62 -24.21 14.52
N ALA A 23 2.05 -24.68 13.40
CA ALA A 23 0.62 -24.55 13.16
C ALA A 23 -0.11 -25.59 14.02
N ALA A 24 -1.08 -25.13 14.78
CA ALA A 24 -1.87 -25.97 15.67
C ALA A 24 -3.34 -25.53 15.66
N ARG A 25 -4.21 -26.37 16.22
CA ARG A 25 -5.63 -26.07 16.39
C ARG A 25 -6.03 -26.22 17.84
N HIS A 26 -6.80 -25.26 18.35
CA HIS A 26 -7.42 -25.40 19.66
C HIS A 26 -8.60 -26.39 19.56
N PRO A 27 -8.60 -27.52 20.28
CA PRO A 27 -9.55 -28.61 20.05
C PRO A 27 -11.01 -28.22 20.36
N TYR A 28 -11.23 -27.42 21.40
CA TYR A 28 -12.59 -27.03 21.81
C TYR A 28 -13.14 -25.80 21.09
N LEU A 29 -12.31 -24.78 20.85
CA LEU A 29 -12.71 -23.56 20.13
C LEU A 29 -12.70 -23.72 18.61
N GLY A 30 -12.02 -24.76 18.10
CA GLY A 30 -11.89 -25.02 16.68
C GLY A 30 -11.13 -23.92 15.92
N ARG A 31 -10.28 -23.14 16.61
CA ARG A 31 -9.51 -22.04 16.03
C ARG A 31 -8.10 -22.47 15.65
N ASP A 32 -7.62 -22.00 14.52
CA ASP A 32 -6.24 -22.21 14.08
C ASP A 32 -5.33 -21.17 14.73
N VAL A 33 -4.17 -21.62 15.17
CA VAL A 33 -3.20 -20.83 15.93
C VAL A 33 -1.78 -21.13 15.47
N VAL A 34 -0.88 -20.19 15.74
CA VAL A 34 0.56 -20.39 15.62
C VAL A 34 1.16 -20.42 17.01
N ILE A 35 1.90 -21.48 17.32
CA ILE A 35 2.61 -21.64 18.59
C ILE A 35 4.09 -21.39 18.36
N GLU A 36 4.64 -20.44 19.08
CA GLU A 36 6.08 -20.19 19.17
C GLU A 36 6.64 -20.79 20.46
N ALA A 37 7.72 -21.57 20.34
CA ALA A 37 8.34 -22.24 21.46
C ALA A 37 9.85 -22.33 21.31
N SER A 38 10.58 -22.41 22.42
CA SER A 38 12.00 -22.77 22.39
C SER A 38 12.21 -24.17 21.75
N PRO A 39 13.36 -24.45 21.11
CA PRO A 39 13.75 -25.79 20.69
C PRO A 39 14.16 -26.68 21.87
N SER A 40 14.53 -26.11 23.03
CA SER A 40 15.02 -26.86 24.18
C SER A 40 14.70 -26.21 25.53
N SER A 41 14.40 -27.05 26.52
CA SER A 41 14.16 -26.62 27.90
C SER A 41 15.43 -26.19 28.66
N CYS A 42 16.60 -26.42 28.06
CA CYS A 42 17.88 -26.11 28.70
C CYS A 42 18.31 -24.65 28.47
N ASP A 43 17.73 -23.95 27.50
CA ASP A 43 18.05 -22.55 27.22
C ASP A 43 17.28 -21.62 28.17
N THR A 44 17.79 -21.46 29.38
CA THR A 44 17.12 -20.69 30.43
C THR A 44 16.93 -19.22 30.09
N ASP A 45 17.80 -18.65 29.25
CA ASP A 45 17.74 -17.24 28.91
C ASP A 45 16.69 -16.98 27.83
N LEU A 46 16.55 -17.89 26.85
CA LEU A 46 15.41 -17.85 25.94
C LEU A 46 14.07 -18.05 26.66
N GLN A 47 14.00 -18.93 27.67
CA GLN A 47 12.77 -19.07 28.46
C GLN A 47 12.42 -17.77 29.20
N LYS A 48 13.39 -17.10 29.83
CA LYS A 48 13.16 -15.78 30.47
C LYS A 48 12.70 -14.75 29.43
N ARG A 49 13.31 -14.76 28.24
CA ARG A 49 12.94 -13.86 27.14
C ARG A 49 11.49 -14.08 26.70
N LEU A 50 11.06 -15.32 26.48
CA LEU A 50 9.67 -15.64 26.11
C LEU A 50 8.68 -15.23 27.21
N LYS A 51 9.04 -15.38 28.50
CA LYS A 51 8.20 -14.89 29.61
C LYS A 51 8.08 -13.37 29.62
N PHE A 52 9.18 -12.65 29.41
CA PHE A 52 9.15 -11.20 29.25
C PHE A 52 8.26 -10.79 28.08
N LEU A 53 8.38 -11.47 26.93
CA LEU A 53 7.57 -11.19 25.74
C LEU A 53 6.08 -11.47 25.98
N ALA A 54 5.72 -12.55 26.68
CA ALA A 54 4.34 -12.83 27.08
C ALA A 54 3.74 -11.67 27.88
N GLN A 55 4.49 -11.16 28.86
CA GLN A 55 4.07 -10.03 29.69
C GLN A 55 3.97 -8.74 28.89
N LEU A 56 4.94 -8.48 28.00
CA LEU A 56 4.93 -7.29 27.15
C LEU A 56 3.74 -7.30 26.20
N LEU A 57 3.57 -8.38 25.44
CA LEU A 57 2.50 -8.53 24.45
C LEU A 57 1.12 -8.50 25.10
N GLY A 58 0.97 -9.03 26.32
CA GLY A 58 -0.27 -8.92 27.10
C GLY A 58 -0.68 -7.49 27.45
N THR A 59 0.20 -6.48 27.27
CA THR A 59 -0.12 -5.06 27.44
C THR A 59 -0.44 -4.32 26.14
N LEU A 60 -0.28 -5.00 24.99
CA LEU A 60 -0.44 -4.44 23.66
C LEU A 60 -1.77 -4.92 23.06
N ASP A 61 -2.77 -4.04 23.08
CA ASP A 61 -4.07 -4.25 22.47
C ASP A 61 -4.27 -3.24 21.34
N HIS A 62 -4.12 -3.71 20.10
CA HIS A 62 -4.23 -2.89 18.88
C HIS A 62 -4.71 -3.76 17.71
N SER A 63 -5.63 -3.24 16.89
CA SER A 63 -6.25 -3.96 15.76
C SER A 63 -5.25 -4.48 14.73
N ASN A 64 -4.12 -3.79 14.58
CA ASN A 64 -3.07 -4.12 13.61
C ASN A 64 -1.83 -4.78 14.24
N ILE A 65 -1.88 -5.25 15.49
CA ILE A 65 -0.85 -6.12 16.06
C ILE A 65 -1.40 -7.55 16.04
N LEU A 66 -0.59 -8.54 15.63
CA LEU A 66 -1.01 -9.94 15.61
C LEU A 66 -1.42 -10.38 17.05
N PRO A 67 -2.69 -10.74 17.30
CA PRO A 67 -3.16 -10.96 18.66
C PRO A 67 -2.49 -12.18 19.32
N VAL A 68 -1.96 -11.97 20.52
CA VAL A 68 -1.61 -13.09 21.41
C VAL A 68 -2.89 -13.69 21.95
N PHE A 69 -3.08 -14.97 21.66
CA PHE A 69 -4.23 -15.74 22.10
C PHE A 69 -4.03 -16.32 23.51
N ASP A 70 -2.83 -16.82 23.80
CA ASP A 70 -2.52 -17.51 25.05
C ASP A 70 -0.99 -17.53 25.28
N ALA A 71 -0.58 -17.76 26.52
CA ALA A 71 0.82 -17.98 26.90
C ALA A 71 0.88 -18.90 28.11
N PHE A 72 1.61 -20.01 28.00
CA PHE A 72 1.63 -21.04 29.05
C PHE A 72 2.98 -21.71 29.20
N GLU A 73 3.18 -22.33 30.37
CA GLU A 73 4.34 -23.17 30.67
C GLU A 73 3.94 -24.65 30.63
N ASP A 74 4.78 -25.48 30.02
CA ASP A 74 4.71 -26.93 30.14
C ASP A 74 6.10 -27.46 30.55
N GLY A 75 6.20 -27.94 31.80
CA GLY A 75 7.46 -28.27 32.44
C GLY A 75 8.38 -27.05 32.58
N LYS A 76 9.45 -26.99 31.76
CA LYS A 76 10.44 -25.90 31.74
C LYS A 76 10.35 -25.03 30.49
N MET A 77 9.36 -25.31 29.63
CA MET A 77 9.20 -24.66 28.33
C MET A 77 8.09 -23.62 28.40
N MET A 78 8.38 -22.43 27.89
CA MET A 78 7.43 -21.37 27.65
C MET A 78 6.91 -21.44 26.21
N TYR A 79 5.60 -21.25 26.05
CA TYR A 79 4.91 -21.24 24.76
C TYR A 79 4.14 -19.93 24.62
N LEU A 80 4.28 -19.28 23.47
CA LEU A 80 3.44 -18.16 23.05
C LEU A 80 2.49 -18.65 21.97
N VAL A 81 1.21 -18.34 22.09
CA VAL A 81 0.18 -18.74 21.14
C VAL A 81 -0.40 -17.50 20.51
N PHE A 82 -0.30 -17.41 19.19
CA PHE A 82 -0.83 -16.31 18.39
C PHE A 82 -2.07 -16.79 17.63
N ASN A 83 -3.09 -15.93 17.57
CA ASN A 83 -4.26 -16.19 16.75
C ASN A 83 -3.86 -16.18 15.27
N TRP A 84 -4.37 -17.12 14.47
CA TRP A 84 -4.17 -17.11 13.02
C TRP A 84 -5.52 -16.89 12.33
N PRO A 85 -5.92 -15.63 12.12
CA PRO A 85 -7.32 -15.29 11.81
C PRO A 85 -7.80 -15.77 10.44
N SER A 86 -6.88 -16.04 9.50
CA SER A 86 -7.23 -16.44 8.14
C SER A 86 -6.15 -17.31 7.51
N GLU A 87 -6.55 -18.40 6.85
CA GLU A 87 -5.65 -19.20 6.01
C GLU A 87 -5.10 -18.39 4.81
N LYS A 88 -5.77 -17.30 4.43
CA LYS A 88 -5.32 -16.40 3.36
C LYS A 88 -4.24 -15.42 3.81
N LEU A 89 -3.97 -15.31 5.11
CA LEU A 89 -2.96 -14.40 5.65
C LEU A 89 -1.57 -14.79 5.13
N LYS A 90 -0.86 -13.83 4.54
CA LYS A 90 0.48 -14.02 3.97
C LYS A 90 1.38 -12.87 4.39
N SER A 91 2.68 -13.12 4.46
CA SER A 91 3.63 -12.02 4.63
C SER A 91 3.74 -11.20 3.34
N VAL A 92 3.98 -9.90 3.48
CA VAL A 92 4.26 -9.01 2.36
C VAL A 92 5.49 -9.49 1.57
N GLU A 93 6.49 -10.05 2.26
CA GLU A 93 7.68 -10.62 1.61
C GLU A 93 7.32 -11.73 0.62
N ARG A 94 6.38 -12.61 1.00
CA ARG A 94 5.93 -13.69 0.13
C ARG A 94 5.23 -13.15 -1.12
N ILE A 95 4.45 -12.08 -0.99
CA ILE A 95 3.81 -11.42 -2.14
C ILE A 95 4.86 -10.91 -3.12
N VAL A 96 5.90 -10.23 -2.62
CA VAL A 96 7.01 -9.71 -3.44
C VAL A 96 7.78 -10.85 -4.12
N LYS A 97 8.10 -11.93 -3.38
CA LYS A 97 8.85 -13.09 -3.90
C LYS A 97 8.09 -13.91 -4.94
N ASP A 98 6.78 -14.07 -4.77
CA ASP A 98 5.92 -14.85 -5.67
C ASP A 98 5.65 -14.10 -7.00
N GLY A 99 6.34 -12.99 -7.26
CA GLY A 99 6.15 -12.15 -8.45
C GLY A 99 4.92 -11.26 -8.37
N GLY A 100 4.27 -11.18 -7.21
CA GLY A 100 3.16 -10.28 -6.96
C GLY A 100 3.65 -8.83 -6.95
N GLN A 101 3.02 -7.98 -7.77
CA GLN A 101 3.25 -6.54 -7.70
C GLN A 101 2.46 -5.97 -6.54
N ILE A 102 3.15 -5.32 -5.60
CA ILE A 102 2.50 -4.44 -4.63
C ILE A 102 2.29 -3.11 -5.34
N SER A 103 1.04 -2.72 -5.53
CA SER A 103 0.74 -1.39 -6.08
C SER A 103 1.19 -0.31 -5.09
N ILE A 104 1.44 0.89 -5.60
CA ILE A 104 1.79 2.04 -4.76
C ILE A 104 0.71 2.25 -3.69
N ASP A 105 -0.56 2.22 -4.09
CA ASP A 105 -1.69 2.32 -3.16
C ASP A 105 -1.64 1.29 -2.04
N GLN A 106 -1.36 0.03 -2.38
CA GLN A 106 -1.28 -1.03 -1.39
C GLN A 106 -0.10 -0.83 -0.44
N ALA A 107 1.06 -0.41 -0.96
CA ALA A 107 2.22 -0.07 -0.14
C ALA A 107 1.90 1.09 0.83
N LEU A 108 1.23 2.14 0.35
CA LEU A 108 0.81 3.28 1.17
C LEU A 108 -0.22 2.87 2.24
N ILE A 109 -1.20 2.04 1.90
CA ILE A 109 -2.18 1.49 2.87
C ILE A 109 -1.46 0.69 3.97
N TYR A 110 -0.54 -0.19 3.60
CA TYR A 110 0.26 -0.95 4.56
C TYR A 110 1.13 -0.04 5.43
N THR A 111 1.69 1.02 4.85
CA THR A 111 2.44 2.03 5.61
C THR A 111 1.55 2.79 6.58
N LEU A 112 0.31 3.13 6.23
CA LEU A 112 -0.63 3.79 7.17
C LEU A 112 -0.96 2.88 8.35
N HIS A 113 -1.29 1.61 8.12
CA HIS A 113 -1.54 0.66 9.20
C HIS A 113 -0.29 0.45 10.08
N LEU A 114 0.89 0.41 9.48
CA LEU A 114 2.13 0.32 10.24
C LEU A 114 2.37 1.59 11.07
N CYS A 115 2.11 2.78 10.52
CA CYS A 115 2.16 4.04 11.27
C CYS A 115 1.24 4.01 12.49
N GLU A 116 0.02 3.49 12.37
CA GLU A 116 -0.91 3.36 13.52
C GLU A 116 -0.33 2.49 14.63
N VAL A 117 0.29 1.36 14.26
CA VAL A 117 0.99 0.50 15.22
C VAL A 117 2.16 1.23 15.86
N LEU A 118 2.98 1.96 15.08
CA LEU A 118 4.15 2.66 15.61
C LEU A 118 3.76 3.83 16.55
N GLU A 119 2.71 4.58 16.23
CA GLU A 119 2.16 5.60 17.13
C GLU A 119 1.73 4.96 18.46
N PHE A 120 1.07 3.80 18.41
CA PHE A 120 0.65 3.07 19.60
C PHE A 120 1.85 2.55 20.42
N LEU A 121 2.85 1.95 19.77
CA LEU A 121 4.05 1.46 20.45
C LEU A 121 4.85 2.59 21.09
N GLU A 122 4.98 3.73 20.41
CA GLU A 122 5.63 4.93 20.94
C GLU A 122 4.93 5.42 22.23
N GLN A 123 3.60 5.47 22.25
CA GLN A 123 2.82 5.82 23.44
C GLN A 123 3.01 4.83 24.60
N LYS A 124 3.27 3.55 24.30
CA LYS A 124 3.57 2.51 25.28
C LYS A 124 5.04 2.46 25.70
N GLY A 125 5.90 3.27 25.07
CA GLY A 125 7.35 3.23 25.27
C GLY A 125 7.96 1.90 24.87
N VAL A 126 7.46 1.30 23.78
CA VAL A 126 7.92 0.02 23.23
C VAL A 126 8.55 0.23 21.87
N VAL A 127 9.68 -0.43 21.61
CA VAL A 127 10.35 -0.49 20.31
C VAL A 127 10.21 -1.92 19.78
N HIS A 128 9.79 -2.08 18.54
CA HIS A 128 9.59 -3.37 17.89
C HIS A 128 10.92 -4.02 17.48
N GLN A 129 11.82 -3.24 16.86
CA GLN A 129 13.17 -3.63 16.40
C GLN A 129 13.24 -4.68 15.29
N ASN A 130 12.14 -5.36 14.94
CA ASN A 130 12.14 -6.40 13.90
C ASN A 130 11.13 -6.11 12.77
N ILE A 131 11.04 -4.87 12.31
CA ILE A 131 10.13 -4.49 11.23
C ILE A 131 10.78 -4.83 9.89
N HIS A 132 10.19 -5.78 9.17
CA HIS A 132 10.55 -6.15 7.81
C HIS A 132 9.37 -6.85 7.13
N LEU A 133 9.43 -7.04 5.81
CA LEU A 133 8.29 -7.53 5.03
C LEU A 133 7.76 -8.92 5.43
N GLN A 134 8.58 -9.77 6.06
CA GLN A 134 8.12 -11.08 6.53
C GLN A 134 7.24 -10.97 7.78
N ASN A 135 7.38 -9.89 8.55
CA ASN A 135 6.58 -9.60 9.75
C ASN A 135 5.37 -8.70 9.49
N LEU A 136 5.18 -8.23 8.26
CA LEU A 136 3.96 -7.56 7.82
C LEU A 136 3.03 -8.62 7.24
N LEU A 137 1.98 -8.98 7.97
CA LEU A 137 1.02 -10.01 7.58
C LEU A 137 -0.25 -9.36 7.03
N VAL A 138 -0.67 -9.79 5.84
CA VAL A 138 -1.77 -9.15 5.12
C VAL A 138 -2.73 -10.16 4.53
N SER A 139 -4.01 -9.77 4.49
CA SER A 139 -5.10 -10.47 3.82
C SER A 139 -5.83 -9.47 2.91
N GLU A 140 -6.97 -9.85 2.34
CA GLU A 140 -7.82 -8.93 1.56
C GLU A 140 -8.29 -7.71 2.38
N ASN A 141 -8.55 -7.90 3.68
CA ASN A 141 -9.12 -6.85 4.55
C ASN A 141 -8.29 -6.57 5.81
N ASP A 142 -7.26 -7.38 6.08
CA ASP A 142 -6.54 -7.32 7.34
C ASP A 142 -5.06 -6.98 7.13
N PHE A 143 -4.50 -6.26 8.11
CA PHE A 143 -3.08 -6.01 8.26
C PHE A 143 -2.68 -6.25 9.71
N TYR A 144 -1.62 -7.02 9.94
CA TYR A 144 -1.04 -7.27 11.26
C TYR A 144 0.48 -7.14 11.23
N LEU A 145 1.04 -6.43 12.20
CA LEU A 145 2.45 -6.51 12.56
C LEU A 145 2.66 -7.71 13.50
N SER A 146 3.57 -8.60 13.13
CA SER A 146 4.05 -9.72 13.95
C SER A 146 5.54 -9.60 14.26
N GLY A 147 6.13 -10.60 14.92
CA GLY A 147 7.59 -10.68 15.07
C GLY A 147 8.17 -9.81 16.18
N PHE A 148 7.47 -9.75 17.32
CA PHE A 148 7.90 -9.00 18.52
C PHE A 148 9.05 -9.69 19.28
N ASN A 149 9.73 -10.68 18.70
CA ASN A 149 10.79 -11.45 19.37
C ASN A 149 11.95 -10.56 19.84
N LEU A 150 12.20 -9.44 19.16
CA LEU A 150 13.21 -8.42 19.53
C LEU A 150 12.60 -7.21 20.27
N ALA A 151 11.29 -7.18 20.52
CA ALA A 151 10.64 -6.02 21.11
C ALA A 151 11.14 -5.73 22.54
N ASN A 152 11.24 -4.45 22.89
CA ASN A 152 11.77 -4.03 24.19
C ASN A 152 11.10 -2.73 24.65
N LYS A 153 11.18 -2.45 25.96
CA LYS A 153 10.78 -1.14 26.49
C LYS A 153 11.93 -0.15 26.35
N VAL A 154 11.63 1.10 26.00
CA VAL A 154 12.61 2.19 25.94
C VAL A 154 13.20 2.44 27.34
N THR A 155 12.35 2.40 28.37
CA THR A 155 12.77 2.45 29.76
C THR A 155 12.92 1.03 30.32
N ASN A 156 14.02 0.76 31.03
CA ASN A 156 14.36 -0.58 31.52
C ASN A 156 14.49 -1.61 30.38
N SER A 157 15.20 -1.21 29.32
CA SER A 157 15.53 -2.10 28.23
C SER A 157 16.40 -3.25 28.72
N HIS A 158 16.03 -4.48 28.33
CA HIS A 158 16.94 -5.60 28.45
C HIS A 158 17.92 -5.61 27.26
N GLU A 159 18.86 -4.66 27.22
CA GLU A 159 19.80 -4.49 26.10
C GLU A 159 20.73 -5.69 25.91
N GLU A 160 20.89 -6.52 26.93
CA GLU A 160 21.56 -7.82 26.87
C GLU A 160 20.92 -8.80 25.86
N TYR A 161 19.66 -8.58 25.47
CA TYR A 161 18.98 -9.29 24.39
C TYR A 161 18.84 -8.45 23.11
N ARG A 162 19.67 -7.41 22.91
CA ARG A 162 19.91 -6.85 21.56
C ARG A 162 20.68 -7.91 20.76
N GLU A 163 19.94 -8.86 20.25
CA GLU A 163 20.42 -9.94 19.37
C GLU A 163 20.83 -9.36 18.01
N GLU A 164 21.66 -10.07 17.24
CA GLU A 164 21.96 -9.67 15.87
C GLU A 164 20.65 -9.60 15.08
N LEU A 165 20.42 -8.48 14.37
CA LEU A 165 19.23 -8.32 13.54
C LEU A 165 19.20 -9.39 12.46
N MET A 166 18.06 -10.07 12.34
CA MET A 166 17.82 -11.14 11.36
C MET A 166 18.03 -10.65 9.91
N ASP A 167 17.77 -9.38 9.66
CA ASP A 167 18.12 -8.72 8.40
C ASP A 167 18.70 -7.32 8.66
N GLY A 168 20.03 -7.24 8.73
CA GLY A 168 20.76 -5.98 8.95
C GLY A 168 20.46 -4.87 7.93
N ARG A 169 19.79 -5.17 6.81
CA ARG A 169 19.35 -4.15 5.82
C ARG A 169 18.25 -3.23 6.36
N TYR A 170 17.51 -3.65 7.38
CA TYR A 170 16.48 -2.83 8.05
C TYR A 170 17.01 -2.07 9.27
N ALA A 171 18.27 -2.29 9.64
CA ALA A 171 18.88 -1.71 10.83
C ALA A 171 19.04 -0.19 10.68
N ALA A 172 18.63 0.56 11.71
CA ALA A 172 18.91 1.98 11.78
C ALA A 172 20.38 2.25 12.14
N PRO A 173 21.00 3.37 11.72
CA PRO A 173 22.40 3.70 12.02
C PRO A 173 22.71 3.67 13.52
N GLU A 174 21.82 4.18 14.35
CA GLU A 174 21.97 4.20 15.81
C GLU A 174 21.91 2.80 16.44
N TRP A 175 21.25 1.84 15.78
CA TRP A 175 21.25 0.45 16.22
C TRP A 175 22.61 -0.21 15.94
N ILE A 176 23.15 0.01 14.73
CA ILE A 176 24.48 -0.48 14.32
C ILE A 176 25.57 0.09 15.23
N ALA A 177 25.47 1.39 15.55
CA ALA A 177 26.38 2.09 16.45
C ALA A 177 26.18 1.75 17.94
N ARG A 178 25.20 0.89 18.28
CA ARG A 178 24.82 0.52 19.66
C ARG A 178 24.51 1.72 20.56
N HIS A 179 23.89 2.75 19.99
CA HIS A 179 23.34 3.86 20.77
C HIS A 179 22.11 3.40 21.58
N PRO A 180 21.67 4.19 22.59
CA PRO A 180 20.46 3.88 23.36
C PRO A 180 19.24 3.61 22.48
N LEU A 181 18.34 2.74 22.95
CA LEU A 181 17.10 2.41 22.25
C LEU A 181 16.18 3.62 22.10
N THR A 182 15.53 3.71 20.94
CA THR A 182 14.57 4.76 20.62
C THR A 182 13.54 4.25 19.64
N CYS A 183 12.28 4.68 19.78
CA CYS A 183 11.20 4.36 18.85
C CYS A 183 11.48 4.85 17.42
N LYS A 184 12.41 5.80 17.26
CA LYS A 184 12.87 6.28 15.96
C LYS A 184 13.51 5.18 15.10
N GLN A 185 14.05 4.12 15.71
CA GLN A 185 14.61 2.98 14.98
C GLN A 185 13.56 2.30 14.10
N ASP A 186 12.35 2.14 14.61
CA ASP A 186 11.25 1.52 13.87
C ASP A 186 10.78 2.38 12.68
N ILE A 187 10.96 3.71 12.76
CA ILE A 187 10.70 4.63 11.64
C ILE A 187 11.66 4.36 10.48
N TRP A 188 12.94 4.11 10.78
CA TRP A 188 13.92 3.75 9.76
C TRP A 188 13.52 2.44 9.07
N SER A 189 13.21 1.41 9.84
CA SER A 189 12.81 0.10 9.32
C SER A 189 11.50 0.18 8.51
N LEU A 190 10.55 1.04 8.90
CA LEU A 190 9.37 1.37 8.09
C LEU A 190 9.76 1.96 6.73
N GLY A 191 10.74 2.88 6.69
CA GLY A 191 11.25 3.44 5.43
C GLY A 191 11.86 2.38 4.51
N VAL A 192 12.64 1.46 5.08
CA VAL A 192 13.21 0.33 4.33
C VAL A 192 12.11 -0.58 3.79
N ALA A 193 11.08 -0.88 4.59
CA ALA A 193 9.93 -1.66 4.17
C ALA A 193 9.14 -0.97 3.04
N LEU A 194 8.86 0.33 3.16
CA LEU A 194 8.19 1.11 2.12
C LEU A 194 9.00 1.10 0.82
N TYR A 195 10.31 1.36 0.88
CA TYR A 195 11.18 1.30 -0.29
C TYR A 195 11.14 -0.07 -0.96
N ASN A 196 11.19 -1.15 -0.17
CA ASN A 196 11.17 -2.51 -0.69
C ASN A 196 9.82 -2.86 -1.33
N MET A 197 8.70 -2.47 -0.71
CA MET A 197 7.37 -2.67 -1.32
C MET A 197 7.23 -1.94 -2.65
N LEU A 198 7.80 -0.74 -2.77
CA LEU A 198 7.70 0.09 -3.98
C LEU A 198 8.62 -0.39 -5.12
N THR A 199 9.79 -0.95 -4.80
CA THR A 199 10.84 -1.21 -5.79
C THR A 199 11.23 -2.69 -5.95
N GLY A 200 10.86 -3.53 -4.99
CA GLY A 200 11.38 -4.90 -4.84
C GLY A 200 12.86 -4.98 -4.46
N LYS A 201 13.51 -3.85 -4.14
CA LYS A 201 14.94 -3.75 -3.82
C LYS A 201 15.17 -3.16 -2.44
N TYR A 202 16.39 -3.21 -1.93
CA TYR A 202 16.77 -2.55 -0.68
C TYR A 202 17.40 -1.18 -0.95
N PRO A 203 17.11 -0.16 -0.11
CA PRO A 203 17.68 1.18 -0.27
C PRO A 203 19.18 1.21 0.03
N PHE A 204 19.61 0.40 1.01
CA PHE A 204 20.99 0.23 1.43
C PHE A 204 21.44 -1.20 1.13
N GLU A 205 22.39 -1.33 0.22
CA GLU A 205 23.07 -2.59 -0.09
C GLU A 205 24.55 -2.30 -0.22
N GLY A 206 25.36 -3.05 0.52
CA GLY A 206 26.80 -3.07 0.32
C GLY A 206 27.19 -3.66 -1.03
N ASP A 207 28.43 -3.39 -1.42
CA ASP A 207 29.08 -3.97 -2.59
C ASP A 207 30.39 -4.69 -2.17
N GLU A 208 31.32 -4.89 -3.09
CA GLU A 208 32.60 -5.54 -2.79
C GLU A 208 33.50 -4.68 -1.89
N GLU A 209 33.31 -3.36 -1.85
CA GLU A 209 34.16 -2.40 -1.12
C GLU A 209 33.58 -2.01 0.24
N LEU A 210 32.25 -1.87 0.33
CA LEU A 210 31.55 -1.45 1.52
C LEU A 210 30.53 -2.49 1.98
N SER A 211 30.60 -2.83 3.27
CA SER A 211 29.53 -3.60 3.92
C SER A 211 28.23 -2.80 3.99
N THR A 212 27.08 -3.47 4.00
CA THR A 212 25.77 -2.83 4.18
C THR A 212 25.72 -1.93 5.41
N ALA A 213 26.39 -2.31 6.49
CA ALA A 213 26.46 -1.50 7.71
C ALA A 213 27.19 -0.17 7.48
N GLN A 214 28.28 -0.18 6.70
CA GLN A 214 28.99 1.05 6.34
C GLN A 214 28.15 1.95 5.44
N VAL A 215 27.40 1.38 4.49
CA VAL A 215 26.46 2.12 3.63
C VAL A 215 25.36 2.78 4.45
N ILE A 216 24.76 2.04 5.41
CA ILE A 216 23.75 2.57 6.33
C ILE A 216 24.29 3.73 7.17
N ILE A 217 25.49 3.57 7.75
CA ILE A 217 26.14 4.63 8.54
C ILE A 217 26.44 5.87 7.67
N GLY A 218 26.81 5.67 6.41
CA GLY A 218 27.02 6.75 5.44
C GLY A 218 25.72 7.50 5.08
N GLY A 219 24.56 6.86 5.22
CA GLY A 219 23.25 7.47 4.97
C GLY A 219 22.90 7.68 3.49
N GLU A 220 23.77 7.27 2.57
CA GLU A 220 23.50 7.32 1.14
C GLU A 220 22.69 6.11 0.70
N TYR A 221 21.57 6.35 0.01
CA TYR A 221 20.69 5.31 -0.50
C TYR A 221 20.32 5.55 -1.96
N LYS A 222 19.95 4.48 -2.66
CA LYS A 222 19.53 4.54 -4.06
C LYS A 222 18.17 5.25 -4.17
N ARG A 223 18.17 6.48 -4.68
CA ARG A 223 16.99 7.35 -4.86
C ARG A 223 15.94 6.72 -5.77
N LEU A 224 14.66 7.04 -5.55
CA LEU A 224 13.55 6.51 -6.34
C LEU A 224 13.42 7.13 -7.75
N ASN A 225 14.19 8.17 -8.08
CA ASN A 225 14.15 8.86 -9.38
C ASN A 225 14.37 7.93 -10.59
N ASN A 226 14.99 6.77 -10.40
CA ASN A 226 15.20 5.77 -11.46
C ASN A 226 13.96 4.89 -11.74
N PHE A 227 12.86 5.09 -11.00
CA PHE A 227 11.61 4.34 -11.13
C PHE A 227 10.50 5.29 -11.63
N PRO A 228 10.24 5.34 -12.96
CA PRO A 228 9.41 6.38 -13.57
C PRO A 228 7.94 6.38 -13.11
N ASN A 229 7.48 5.28 -12.52
CA ASN A 229 6.10 5.13 -12.07
C ASN A 229 5.90 5.49 -10.58
N ILE A 230 6.96 5.82 -9.85
CA ILE A 230 6.88 6.15 -8.42
C ILE A 230 6.87 7.68 -8.26
N PRO A 231 5.86 8.27 -7.58
CA PRO A 231 5.80 9.69 -7.33
C PRO A 231 7.03 10.24 -6.59
N GLN A 232 7.57 11.36 -7.06
CA GLN A 232 8.74 12.02 -6.46
C GLN A 232 8.55 12.36 -4.97
N CYS A 233 7.32 12.69 -4.56
CA CYS A 233 7.00 12.99 -3.17
C CYS A 233 7.31 11.82 -2.21
N LEU A 234 7.29 10.56 -2.68
CA LEU A 234 7.67 9.41 -1.87
C LEU A 234 9.19 9.36 -1.65
N ASP A 235 9.98 9.81 -2.62
CA ASP A 235 11.43 9.95 -2.46
C ASP A 235 11.81 11.12 -1.53
N GLU A 236 10.96 12.15 -1.48
CA GLU A 236 11.05 13.24 -0.50
C GLU A 236 10.70 12.78 0.91
N LEU A 237 9.67 11.94 1.06
CA LEU A 237 9.35 11.29 2.33
C LEU A 237 10.50 10.42 2.83
N LEU A 238 11.07 9.57 1.97
CA LEU A 238 12.17 8.68 2.35
C LEU A 238 13.44 9.45 2.77
N GLN A 239 13.74 10.62 2.21
CA GLN A 239 14.85 11.45 2.71
C GLN A 239 14.65 11.88 4.15
N ARG A 240 13.40 12.20 4.52
CA ARG A 240 13.07 12.63 5.88
C ARG A 240 13.05 11.46 6.86
N ILE A 241 12.82 10.23 6.36
CA ILE A 241 12.91 8.99 7.14
C ILE A 241 14.37 8.55 7.30
N PHE A 242 15.19 8.59 6.24
CA PHE A 242 16.59 8.16 6.25
C PHE A 242 17.55 9.26 6.75
N VAL A 243 17.11 10.02 7.75
CA VAL A 243 17.99 10.92 8.51
C VAL A 243 18.71 10.09 9.57
N ALA A 244 20.05 10.10 9.53
CA ALA A 244 20.89 9.30 10.42
C ALA A 244 20.73 9.66 11.90
N GLU A 245 20.59 10.96 12.20
CA GLU A 245 20.33 11.44 13.57
C GLU A 245 18.86 11.17 13.98
N PRO A 246 18.59 10.32 14.99
CA PRO A 246 17.23 9.90 15.32
C PRO A 246 16.30 11.06 15.71
N GLU A 247 16.83 12.07 16.40
CA GLU A 247 16.09 13.24 16.87
C GLU A 247 15.67 14.19 15.73
N LYS A 248 16.40 14.16 14.60
CA LYS A 248 16.06 14.94 13.39
C LYS A 248 15.18 14.16 12.42
N ARG A 249 14.97 12.87 12.67
CA ARG A 249 14.15 11.99 11.85
C ARG A 249 12.68 12.35 12.02
N ILE A 250 11.98 12.40 10.88
CA ILE A 250 10.53 12.68 10.81
C ILE A 250 9.74 11.85 11.83
N SER A 251 8.67 12.41 12.37
CA SER A 251 7.77 11.68 13.27
C SER A 251 6.81 10.74 12.52
N VAL A 252 6.29 9.73 13.20
CA VAL A 252 5.28 8.81 12.63
C VAL A 252 4.02 9.57 12.20
N SER A 253 3.57 10.54 13.01
CA SER A 253 2.41 11.38 12.69
C SER A 253 2.59 12.18 11.40
N GLU A 254 3.77 12.77 11.19
CA GLU A 254 4.08 13.47 9.94
C GLU A 254 4.14 12.53 8.73
N ILE A 255 4.67 11.30 8.89
CA ILE A 255 4.63 10.28 7.83
C ILE A 255 3.18 9.98 7.48
N LYS A 256 2.33 9.71 8.48
CA LYS A 256 0.91 9.41 8.30
C LYS A 256 0.19 10.53 7.56
N ASP A 257 0.45 11.79 7.92
CA ASP A 257 -0.13 12.96 7.25
C ASP A 257 0.28 13.06 5.78
N ILE A 258 1.57 12.83 5.48
CA ILE A 258 2.08 12.87 4.11
C ILE A 258 1.47 11.72 3.30
N VAL A 259 1.59 10.49 3.78
CA VAL A 259 1.10 9.29 3.09
C VAL A 259 -0.41 9.38 2.85
N SER A 260 -1.18 9.84 3.84
CA SER A 260 -2.62 10.04 3.68
C SER A 260 -2.93 11.04 2.57
N LYS A 261 -2.23 12.19 2.53
CA LYS A 261 -2.42 13.20 1.47
C LYS A 261 -2.05 12.68 0.08
N GLU A 262 -1.02 11.84 -0.02
CA GLU A 262 -0.53 11.31 -1.31
C GLU A 262 -1.38 10.12 -1.81
N LEU A 263 -1.99 9.34 -0.91
CA LEU A 263 -3.00 8.33 -1.27
C LEU A 263 -4.14 8.96 -2.08
N TYR A 264 -4.57 10.18 -1.76
CA TYR A 264 -5.63 10.88 -2.50
C TYR A 264 -5.17 11.56 -3.80
N LYS A 265 -3.86 11.59 -4.10
CA LYS A 265 -3.30 12.27 -5.29
C LYS A 265 -2.84 11.33 -6.41
N THR A 266 -2.59 10.05 -6.10
CA THR A 266 -2.13 9.08 -7.10
C THR A 266 -3.34 8.56 -7.89
N PRO A 267 -3.39 8.73 -9.23
CA PRO A 267 -4.48 8.21 -10.04
C PRO A 267 -4.54 6.67 -9.98
N VAL A 268 -5.71 6.11 -9.68
CA VAL A 268 -5.96 4.65 -9.68
C VAL A 268 -6.40 4.12 -11.03
N GLY A 269 -6.55 5.01 -12.00
CA GLY A 269 -6.99 4.69 -13.34
C GLY A 269 -6.90 5.90 -14.26
N THR A 270 -7.09 5.67 -15.55
CA THR A 270 -7.11 6.70 -16.58
C THR A 270 -8.47 6.71 -17.27
N VAL A 271 -8.92 7.90 -17.67
CA VAL A 271 -10.16 8.10 -18.44
C VAL A 271 -9.81 8.86 -19.70
N PHE A 272 -10.08 8.27 -20.85
CA PHE A 272 -9.89 8.96 -22.12
C PHE A 272 -11.09 9.86 -22.38
N ILE A 273 -10.84 11.14 -22.65
CA ILE A 273 -11.86 12.14 -22.92
C ILE A 273 -11.85 12.45 -24.41
N ALA A 274 -12.87 11.95 -25.11
CA ALA A 274 -13.12 12.26 -26.51
C ALA A 274 -14.13 13.41 -26.58
N MET A 275 -13.68 14.63 -26.86
CA MET A 275 -14.54 15.83 -26.80
C MET A 275 -14.13 16.85 -27.87
N PRO A 276 -15.07 17.63 -28.45
CA PRO A 276 -14.70 18.62 -29.45
C PRO A 276 -13.76 19.70 -28.90
N PHE A 277 -12.68 19.98 -29.63
CA PHE A 277 -11.75 21.06 -29.29
C PHE A 277 -12.33 22.43 -29.68
N HIS A 278 -13.18 22.99 -28.82
CA HIS A 278 -13.80 24.30 -29.02
C HIS A 278 -14.13 24.95 -27.67
N MET A 279 -13.98 26.28 -27.57
CA MET A 279 -14.12 27.03 -26.31
C MET A 279 -15.48 26.82 -25.61
N HIS A 280 -16.53 26.56 -26.39
CA HIS A 280 -17.87 26.23 -25.90
C HIS A 280 -17.86 25.03 -24.93
N PHE A 281 -16.93 24.09 -25.09
CA PHE A 281 -16.86 22.88 -24.28
C PHE A 281 -15.94 23.00 -23.05
N ASN A 282 -15.24 24.13 -22.87
CA ASN A 282 -14.31 24.28 -21.75
C ASN A 282 -14.97 24.08 -20.38
N ARG A 283 -16.22 24.55 -20.23
CA ARG A 283 -16.99 24.39 -18.99
C ARG A 283 -17.27 22.92 -18.69
N ALA A 284 -17.79 22.18 -19.68
CA ALA A 284 -18.05 20.75 -19.56
C ALA A 284 -16.76 19.95 -19.30
N TYR A 285 -15.68 20.26 -20.01
CA TYR A 285 -14.38 19.63 -19.79
C TYR A 285 -13.86 19.82 -18.36
N ASN A 286 -13.95 21.04 -17.82
CA ASN A 286 -13.50 21.33 -16.47
C ASN A 286 -14.35 20.59 -15.41
N ALA A 287 -15.66 20.45 -15.64
CA ALA A 287 -16.54 19.66 -14.79
C ALA A 287 -16.15 18.16 -14.83
N ILE A 288 -15.97 17.60 -16.02
CA ILE A 288 -15.52 16.20 -16.20
C ILE A 288 -14.16 15.97 -15.52
N LYS A 289 -13.19 16.86 -15.77
CA LYS A 289 -11.84 16.80 -15.20
C LYS A 289 -11.88 16.78 -13.67
N ARG A 290 -12.71 17.64 -13.06
CA ARG A 290 -12.89 17.70 -11.61
C ARG A 290 -13.47 16.39 -11.06
N VAL A 291 -14.56 15.90 -11.64
CA VAL A 291 -15.20 14.66 -11.18
C VAL A 291 -14.26 13.46 -11.33
N CYS A 292 -13.52 13.35 -12.44
CA CYS A 292 -12.50 12.31 -12.61
C CYS A 292 -11.46 12.39 -11.50
N GLN A 293 -10.92 13.58 -11.21
CA GLN A 293 -9.93 13.77 -10.15
C GLN A 293 -10.47 13.43 -8.76
N GLU A 294 -11.72 13.79 -8.45
CA GLU A 294 -12.39 13.43 -7.19
C GLU A 294 -12.56 11.91 -7.04
N HIS A 295 -12.65 11.17 -8.15
CA HIS A 295 -12.63 9.71 -8.21
C HIS A 295 -11.23 9.11 -8.40
N ARG A 296 -10.18 9.90 -8.24
CA ARG A 296 -8.77 9.49 -8.43
C ARG A 296 -8.49 8.92 -9.82
N LEU A 297 -9.17 9.42 -10.85
CA LEU A 297 -8.95 9.05 -12.24
C LEU A 297 -8.18 10.16 -12.96
N GLN A 298 -7.16 9.79 -13.73
CA GLN A 298 -6.41 10.71 -14.58
C GLN A 298 -7.17 10.92 -15.89
N PRO A 299 -7.72 12.11 -16.15
CA PRO A 299 -8.29 12.42 -17.45
C PRO A 299 -7.17 12.60 -18.48
N VAL A 300 -7.33 11.98 -19.64
CA VAL A 300 -6.40 12.06 -20.77
C VAL A 300 -7.12 12.67 -21.96
N ARG A 301 -6.58 13.77 -22.49
CA ARG A 301 -7.05 14.41 -23.71
C ARG A 301 -5.86 14.65 -24.64
N VAL A 302 -5.99 14.24 -25.90
CA VAL A 302 -4.85 14.14 -26.83
C VAL A 302 -4.27 15.51 -27.19
N ASP A 303 -5.09 16.56 -27.23
CA ASP A 303 -4.64 17.93 -27.52
C ASP A 303 -3.92 18.61 -26.35
N GLU A 304 -3.89 18.00 -25.15
CA GLU A 304 -3.03 18.48 -24.05
C GLU A 304 -1.55 18.02 -24.21
N ASN A 305 -1.25 17.13 -25.18
CA ASN A 305 0.12 16.71 -25.47
C ASN A 305 0.86 17.77 -26.28
N PHE A 306 1.88 18.39 -25.68
CA PHE A 306 2.58 19.55 -26.26
C PHE A 306 3.39 19.26 -27.53
N MET A 307 3.73 17.99 -27.84
CA MET A 307 4.40 17.58 -29.08
C MET A 307 4.14 16.09 -29.38
N PRO A 308 3.05 15.73 -30.05
CA PRO A 308 2.79 14.34 -30.39
C PRO A 308 3.74 13.86 -31.49
N ALA A 309 4.37 12.70 -31.29
CA ALA A 309 5.22 12.09 -32.32
C ALA A 309 4.35 11.45 -33.43
N ASN A 310 3.25 10.81 -33.03
CA ASN A 310 2.22 10.27 -33.91
C ASN A 310 0.85 10.32 -33.21
N ILE A 311 0.02 11.26 -33.65
CA ILE A 311 -1.29 11.52 -33.07
C ILE A 311 -2.21 10.30 -33.07
N TRP A 312 -2.15 9.47 -34.10
CA TRP A 312 -3.03 8.30 -34.25
C TRP A 312 -2.67 7.21 -33.25
N GLN A 313 -1.36 6.97 -33.07
CA GLN A 313 -0.88 6.01 -32.10
C GLN A 313 -1.18 6.48 -30.67
N GLU A 314 -1.09 7.78 -30.39
CA GLU A 314 -1.43 8.33 -29.08
C GLU A 314 -2.92 8.21 -28.75
N ILE A 315 -3.80 8.43 -29.73
CA ILE A 315 -5.24 8.18 -29.58
C ILE A 315 -5.49 6.70 -29.24
N GLU A 316 -4.96 5.79 -30.05
CA GLU A 316 -5.18 4.35 -29.90
C GLU A 316 -4.62 3.83 -28.57
N GLU A 317 -3.38 4.20 -28.22
CA GLU A 317 -2.77 3.84 -26.94
C GLU A 317 -3.50 4.46 -25.75
N GLY A 318 -3.94 5.71 -25.87
CA GLY A 318 -4.70 6.40 -24.82
C GLY A 318 -6.02 5.70 -24.53
N ILE A 319 -6.79 5.35 -25.56
CA ILE A 319 -8.05 4.60 -25.42
C ILE A 319 -7.78 3.19 -24.89
N ASN A 320 -6.73 2.52 -25.36
CA ASN A 320 -6.39 1.17 -24.93
C ASN A 320 -5.97 1.12 -23.45
N LYS A 321 -5.26 2.14 -22.94
CA LYS A 321 -4.83 2.22 -21.54
C LYS A 321 -5.95 2.70 -20.60
N ALA A 322 -6.94 3.42 -21.11
CA ALA A 322 -8.05 3.93 -20.31
C ALA A 322 -8.91 2.83 -19.68
N ASN A 323 -9.36 3.05 -18.44
CA ASN A 323 -10.34 2.22 -17.75
C ASN A 323 -11.71 2.32 -18.43
N PHE A 324 -12.08 3.53 -18.86
CA PHE A 324 -13.28 3.82 -19.63
C PHE A 324 -13.13 5.15 -20.39
N ILE A 325 -14.08 5.41 -21.29
CA ILE A 325 -14.08 6.58 -22.16
C ILE A 325 -15.26 7.48 -21.80
N ILE A 326 -15.05 8.80 -21.85
CA ILE A 326 -16.12 9.79 -21.87
C ILE A 326 -16.10 10.46 -23.24
N GLY A 327 -17.16 10.27 -24.02
CA GLY A 327 -17.32 10.82 -25.37
C GLY A 327 -18.43 11.87 -25.46
N ASP A 328 -18.11 13.09 -25.86
CA ASP A 328 -19.10 14.16 -26.08
C ASP A 328 -19.44 14.31 -27.56
N LEU A 329 -20.62 13.81 -27.94
CA LEU A 329 -21.09 13.80 -29.33
C LEU A 329 -21.85 15.07 -29.72
N SER A 330 -21.78 16.13 -28.93
CA SER A 330 -22.46 17.39 -29.25
C SER A 330 -21.93 18.01 -30.56
N PRO A 331 -22.80 18.62 -31.36
CA PRO A 331 -22.38 19.45 -32.48
C PRO A 331 -21.55 20.64 -32.02
N VAL A 332 -20.52 20.99 -32.78
CA VAL A 332 -19.75 22.22 -32.53
C VAL A 332 -20.60 23.42 -32.96
N PRO A 333 -20.66 24.52 -32.19
CA PRO A 333 -21.38 25.73 -32.61
C PRO A 333 -20.99 26.17 -34.02
N GLY A 334 -21.99 26.40 -34.88
CA GLY A 334 -21.79 26.71 -36.30
C GLY A 334 -21.76 25.48 -37.24
N PHE A 335 -21.81 24.26 -36.69
CA PHE A 335 -21.93 23.01 -37.43
C PHE A 335 -23.21 22.27 -37.01
N GLU A 336 -23.82 21.55 -37.96
CA GLU A 336 -25.06 20.80 -37.72
C GLU A 336 -24.82 19.37 -37.21
N GLN A 337 -23.60 18.85 -37.34
CA GLN A 337 -23.26 17.46 -37.06
C GLN A 337 -22.22 17.35 -35.93
N THR A 338 -22.19 16.17 -35.29
CA THR A 338 -21.17 15.76 -34.33
C THR A 338 -19.76 15.89 -34.93
N ASN A 339 -18.78 16.22 -34.09
CA ASN A 339 -17.39 16.22 -34.51
C ASN A 339 -16.96 14.81 -34.97
N PRO A 340 -16.55 14.62 -36.24
CA PRO A 340 -16.22 13.30 -36.76
C PRO A 340 -15.03 12.64 -36.06
N ASN A 341 -14.09 13.43 -35.52
CA ASN A 341 -12.94 12.89 -34.78
C ASN A 341 -13.40 12.24 -33.47
N VAL A 342 -14.34 12.88 -32.76
CA VAL A 342 -14.89 12.32 -31.52
C VAL A 342 -15.67 11.03 -31.81
N ALA A 343 -16.46 11.01 -32.89
CA ALA A 343 -17.17 9.82 -33.31
C ALA A 343 -16.21 8.66 -33.66
N PHE A 344 -15.08 8.97 -34.31
CA PHE A 344 -14.03 8.00 -34.60
C PHE A 344 -13.39 7.43 -33.32
N GLU A 345 -13.01 8.28 -32.37
CA GLU A 345 -12.44 7.87 -31.07
C GLU A 345 -13.41 6.98 -30.28
N VAL A 346 -14.69 7.34 -30.23
CA VAL A 346 -15.74 6.51 -29.62
C VAL A 346 -15.91 5.18 -30.35
N GLY A 347 -15.78 5.18 -31.68
CA GLY A 347 -15.78 3.97 -32.50
C GLY A 347 -14.64 2.99 -32.13
N ILE A 348 -13.43 3.51 -31.92
CA ILE A 348 -12.28 2.72 -31.43
C ILE A 348 -12.59 2.14 -30.05
N ALA A 349 -13.12 2.95 -29.14
CA ALA A 349 -13.47 2.51 -27.78
C ALA A 349 -14.46 1.34 -27.79
N HIS A 350 -15.49 1.42 -28.63
CA HIS A 350 -16.45 0.34 -28.84
C HIS A 350 -15.81 -0.91 -29.45
N HIS A 351 -14.93 -0.75 -30.45
CA HIS A 351 -14.19 -1.87 -31.03
C HIS A 351 -13.35 -2.63 -29.99
N LEU A 352 -12.70 -1.88 -29.09
CA LEU A 352 -11.90 -2.41 -27.97
C LEU A 352 -12.74 -2.85 -26.76
N GLN A 353 -14.09 -2.82 -26.86
CA GLN A 353 -15.03 -3.20 -25.80
C GLN A 353 -14.82 -2.45 -24.48
N LYS A 354 -14.35 -1.20 -24.56
CA LYS A 354 -14.15 -0.37 -23.39
C LYS A 354 -15.49 0.19 -22.89
N PRO A 355 -15.74 0.25 -21.57
CA PRO A 355 -16.88 0.97 -21.04
C PRO A 355 -16.85 2.41 -21.54
N THR A 356 -17.99 2.90 -22.04
CA THR A 356 -18.07 4.20 -22.72
C THR A 356 -19.27 5.00 -22.20
N VAL A 357 -19.02 6.20 -21.69
CA VAL A 357 -20.02 7.16 -21.24
C VAL A 357 -20.22 8.19 -22.35
N LEU A 358 -21.41 8.21 -22.93
CA LEU A 358 -21.76 9.16 -23.99
C LEU A 358 -22.48 10.38 -23.42
N LEU A 359 -22.06 11.57 -23.85
CA LEU A 359 -22.62 12.87 -23.51
C LEU A 359 -23.13 13.60 -24.76
N THR A 360 -24.14 14.45 -24.61
CA THR A 360 -24.57 15.39 -25.66
C THR A 360 -25.27 16.62 -25.07
N GLN A 361 -25.20 17.76 -25.75
CA GLN A 361 -26.04 18.94 -25.50
C GLN A 361 -27.35 18.91 -26.31
N ASP A 362 -27.43 18.06 -27.33
CA ASP A 362 -28.58 17.96 -28.24
C ASP A 362 -28.78 16.50 -28.67
N ILE A 363 -29.84 15.87 -28.16
CA ILE A 363 -30.17 14.46 -28.47
C ILE A 363 -30.64 14.31 -29.91
N GLU A 364 -31.32 15.31 -30.47
CA GLU A 364 -31.93 15.20 -31.81
C GLU A 364 -30.88 15.14 -32.91
N LYS A 365 -29.73 15.80 -32.65
CA LYS A 365 -28.58 15.86 -33.56
C LYS A 365 -27.58 14.72 -33.40
N LEU A 366 -27.87 13.72 -32.57
CA LEU A 366 -27.04 12.52 -32.48
C LEU A 366 -27.04 11.75 -33.81
N PRO A 367 -25.88 11.22 -34.27
CA PRO A 367 -25.84 10.34 -35.42
C PRO A 367 -26.68 9.09 -35.18
N PHE A 368 -27.25 8.54 -36.25
CA PHE A 368 -28.18 7.39 -36.19
C PHE A 368 -27.64 6.23 -35.35
N ASP A 369 -26.35 5.90 -35.52
CA ASP A 369 -25.68 4.78 -34.85
C ASP A 369 -25.63 4.94 -33.32
N PHE A 370 -25.71 6.17 -32.81
CA PHE A 370 -25.67 6.46 -31.37
C PHE A 370 -27.07 6.64 -30.75
N LYS A 371 -28.14 6.77 -31.55
CA LYS A 371 -29.50 6.98 -31.03
C LYS A 371 -30.05 5.83 -30.19
N GLN A 372 -29.52 4.62 -30.38
CA GLN A 372 -29.91 3.43 -29.62
C GLN A 372 -29.07 3.20 -28.35
N GLN A 373 -28.03 4.00 -28.15
CA GLN A 373 -27.14 3.91 -27.00
C GLN A 373 -27.66 4.76 -25.83
N ARG A 374 -27.24 4.43 -24.61
CA ARG A 374 -27.53 5.26 -23.44
C ARG A 374 -26.66 6.51 -23.47
N VAL A 375 -27.24 7.64 -23.87
CA VAL A 375 -26.56 8.94 -23.92
C VAL A 375 -27.08 9.85 -22.80
N ASN A 376 -26.18 10.57 -22.15
CA ASN A 376 -26.51 11.50 -21.06
C ASN A 376 -26.53 12.93 -21.59
N ALA A 377 -27.72 13.52 -21.64
CA ALA A 377 -27.85 14.93 -22.02
C ALA A 377 -27.44 15.87 -20.89
N TYR A 378 -26.85 17.01 -21.25
CA TYR A 378 -26.50 18.09 -20.34
C TYR A 378 -26.73 19.47 -20.97
N ALA A 379 -26.99 20.48 -20.14
CA ALA A 379 -27.07 21.87 -20.57
C ALA A 379 -25.73 22.57 -20.31
N ASN A 380 -25.22 23.36 -21.26
CA ASN A 380 -23.97 24.11 -21.07
C ASN A 380 -24.16 25.42 -20.28
N THR A 381 -24.81 25.33 -19.13
CA THR A 381 -25.06 26.40 -18.16
C THR A 381 -24.42 26.03 -16.81
N GLU A 382 -24.34 26.96 -15.86
CA GLU A 382 -23.80 26.64 -14.51
C GLU A 382 -24.61 25.56 -13.81
N GLU A 383 -25.94 25.70 -13.78
CA GLU A 383 -26.85 24.69 -13.21
C GLU A 383 -26.73 23.34 -13.93
N GLY A 384 -26.60 23.36 -15.26
CA GLY A 384 -26.42 22.15 -16.06
C GLY A 384 -25.10 21.41 -15.77
N MET A 385 -24.03 22.13 -15.39
CA MET A 385 -22.78 21.49 -14.96
C MET A 385 -22.92 20.79 -13.62
N VAL A 386 -23.63 21.39 -12.65
CA VAL A 386 -23.86 20.74 -11.34
C VAL A 386 -24.63 19.42 -11.52
N GLU A 387 -25.61 19.41 -12.42
CA GLU A 387 -26.35 18.18 -12.75
C GLU A 387 -25.45 17.16 -13.47
N LEU A 388 -24.61 17.61 -14.41
CA LEU A 388 -23.64 16.75 -15.09
C LEU A 388 -22.64 16.14 -14.11
N GLU A 389 -22.07 16.93 -13.20
CA GLU A 389 -21.12 16.45 -12.19
C GLU A 389 -21.76 15.36 -11.32
N LYS A 390 -22.99 15.60 -10.84
CA LYS A 390 -23.74 14.60 -10.05
C LYS A 390 -23.96 13.30 -10.83
N LYS A 391 -24.41 13.37 -12.08
CA LYS A 391 -24.59 12.18 -12.93
C LYS A 391 -23.29 11.41 -13.15
N LEU A 392 -22.19 12.14 -13.43
CA LEU A 392 -20.88 11.53 -13.63
C LEU A 392 -20.38 10.86 -12.35
N HIS A 393 -20.61 11.44 -11.17
CA HIS A 393 -20.25 10.77 -9.92
C HIS A 393 -20.92 9.40 -9.78
N ASP A 394 -22.23 9.31 -10.06
CA ASP A 394 -22.99 8.07 -9.93
C ASP A 394 -22.55 7.02 -10.97
N ILE A 395 -22.33 7.45 -12.22
CA ILE A 395 -21.87 6.59 -13.32
C ILE A 395 -20.47 6.04 -13.03
N ILE A 396 -19.54 6.91 -12.62
CA ILE A 396 -18.15 6.50 -12.35
C ILE A 396 -18.10 5.53 -11.18
N LYS A 397 -18.84 5.77 -10.09
CA LYS A 397 -18.95 4.81 -8.98
C LYS A 397 -19.43 3.44 -9.47
N SER A 398 -20.45 3.41 -10.32
CA SER A 398 -20.98 2.16 -10.89
C SER A 398 -19.93 1.43 -11.73
N ILE A 399 -19.22 2.12 -12.61
CA ILE A 399 -18.18 1.53 -13.48
C ILE A 399 -17.04 0.99 -12.63
N MET A 400 -16.56 1.77 -11.66
CA MET A 400 -15.43 1.39 -10.80
C MET A 400 -15.77 0.22 -9.85
N SER A 401 -17.04 0.04 -9.49
CA SER A 401 -17.50 -1.10 -8.67
C SER A 401 -17.73 -2.40 -9.43
N SER A 402 -17.74 -2.36 -10.77
CA SER A 402 -18.05 -3.50 -11.64
C SER A 402 -16.81 -4.18 -12.24
N ASN A 403 -15.62 -3.63 -11.98
CA ASN A 403 -14.31 -4.18 -12.33
C ASN A 403 -13.64 -4.74 -11.07
#